data_AF-A0A2A9PIG2-F1
#
_entry.id   AF-A0A2A9PIG2-F1
#
_cell.length_a   1.000
_cell.length_b   1.000
_cell.length_c   1.000
_cell.angle_alpha   90.00
_cell.angle_beta   90.00
_cell.angle_gamma   90.00
#
_symmetry.space_group_name_H-M   'P 1'
#
loop_
_entity.id
_entity.type
_entity.pdbx_description
1 polymer ?
#
loop_
_entity_poly.entity_id
_entity_poly.type
_entity_poly.pdbx_seq_one_letter_code
_entity_poly.pdbx_strand_id
1 'polypeptide(L)'
;MRLNENTTVSTSKILLVPYQEHHVPEYHNWMQDPSILEATASEPLTLEEEFANQAEWRAAGDKLTFILCEPGGRPMGDVNLFLQPALEEEAHLFRLEGGEMSEGANVLTGEVDVMIASSTHRGKGTRCWTSIVTSTTTTATKSTGKG
;
A
#
# COMPACT_ATOMS: atom_id res chain seq x y z
N MET A 1 -7.78 2.15 -7.03
CA MET A 1 -6.54 2.86 -7.38
C MET A 1 -6.75 3.99 -8.41
N ARG A 2 -7.78 4.85 -8.30
CA ARG A 2 -7.89 6.02 -9.22
C ARG A 2 -6.90 7.14 -8.89
N LEU A 3 -6.54 7.30 -7.61
CA LEU A 3 -5.70 8.40 -7.15
C LEU A 3 -4.21 8.19 -7.46
N ASN A 4 -3.74 6.94 -7.53
CA ASN A 4 -2.34 6.61 -7.75
C ASN A 4 -2.04 6.03 -9.14
N GLU A 5 -2.99 6.05 -10.07
CA GLU A 5 -2.88 5.31 -11.32
C GLU A 5 -1.69 5.67 -12.21
N ASN A 6 -1.25 6.93 -12.15
CA ASN A 6 -0.11 7.46 -12.88
C ASN A 6 0.99 7.97 -11.94
N THR A 7 0.91 7.59 -10.66
CA THR A 7 1.82 8.06 -9.62
C THR A 7 2.86 6.99 -9.34
N THR A 8 4.11 7.29 -9.64
CA THR A 8 5.26 6.47 -9.25
C THR A 8 6.08 7.23 -8.22
N VAL A 9 6.56 6.53 -7.20
CA VAL A 9 7.43 7.11 -6.16
C VAL A 9 8.78 6.45 -6.27
N SER A 10 9.81 7.22 -6.62
CA SER A 10 11.17 6.71 -6.78
C SER A 10 12.10 7.33 -5.74
N THR A 11 12.93 6.48 -5.13
CA THR A 11 14.01 6.87 -4.24
C THR A 11 15.31 6.19 -4.70
N SER A 12 16.43 6.52 -4.06
CA SER A 12 17.72 5.87 -4.35
C SER A 12 17.76 4.38 -4.04
N LYS A 13 16.78 3.84 -3.30
CA LYS A 13 16.77 2.44 -2.82
C LYS A 13 15.56 1.63 -3.26
N ILE A 14 14.44 2.29 -3.55
CA ILE A 14 13.17 1.63 -3.88
C ILE A 14 12.42 2.41 -4.95
N LEU A 15 11.65 1.69 -5.74
CA LEU A 15 10.69 2.22 -6.71
C LEU A 15 9.31 1.65 -6.37
N LEU A 16 8.34 2.52 -6.14
CA LEU A 16 6.93 2.16 -6.00
C LEU A 16 6.22 2.48 -7.32
N VAL A 17 5.66 1.44 -7.94
CA VAL A 17 4.86 1.56 -9.17
C VAL A 17 3.41 1.20 -8.88
N PRO A 18 2.42 1.80 -9.54
CA PRO A 18 1.03 1.42 -9.35
C PRO A 18 0.83 -0.05 -9.73
N TYR A 19 0.05 -0.77 -8.93
CA TYR A 19 -0.28 -2.16 -9.23
C TYR A 19 -1.12 -2.27 -10.50
N GLN A 20 -0.68 -3.13 -11.42
CA GLN A 20 -1.23 -3.28 -12.77
C GLN A 20 -1.41 -4.76 -13.09
N GLU A 21 -2.28 -5.05 -14.05
CA GLU A 21 -2.62 -6.40 -14.50
C GLU A 21 -1.39 -7.27 -14.83
N HIS A 22 -0.35 -6.70 -15.45
CA HIS A 22 0.86 -7.45 -15.79
C HIS A 22 1.68 -7.92 -14.58
N HIS A 23 1.43 -7.37 -13.39
CA HIS A 23 2.07 -7.82 -12.14
C HIS A 23 1.34 -9.01 -11.51
N VAL A 24 0.10 -9.30 -11.91
CA VAL A 24 -0.74 -10.36 -11.33
C VAL A 24 -0.05 -11.73 -11.36
N PRO A 25 0.61 -12.17 -12.45
CA PRO A 25 1.26 -13.48 -12.46
C PRO A 25 2.39 -13.62 -11.43
N GLU A 26 3.19 -12.56 -11.25
CA GLU A 26 4.29 -12.54 -10.27
C GLU A 26 3.73 -12.47 -8.84
N TYR A 27 2.71 -11.64 -8.61
CA TYR A 27 2.02 -11.54 -7.33
C TYR A 27 1.36 -12.87 -6.94
N HIS A 28 0.66 -13.52 -7.88
CA HIS A 28 0.06 -14.84 -7.67
C HIS A 28 1.12 -15.89 -7.28
N ASN A 29 2.30 -15.85 -7.91
CA ASN A 29 3.41 -16.72 -7.56
C ASN A 29 3.92 -16.47 -6.12
N TRP A 30 3.95 -15.22 -5.65
CA TRP A 30 4.25 -14.91 -4.25
C TRP A 30 3.17 -15.44 -3.31
N MET A 31 1.90 -15.32 -3.69
CA MET A 31 0.76 -15.82 -2.91
C MET A 31 0.65 -17.36 -2.89
N GLN A 32 1.52 -18.09 -3.60
CA GLN A 32 1.65 -19.54 -3.42
C GLN A 32 2.50 -19.92 -2.20
N ASP A 33 3.24 -18.98 -1.59
CA ASP A 33 4.05 -19.23 -0.39
C ASP A 33 3.16 -19.20 0.87
N PRO A 34 3.03 -20.32 1.61
CA PRO A 34 2.21 -20.37 2.83
C PRO A 34 2.64 -19.35 3.89
N SER A 35 3.94 -19.01 3.96
CA SER A 35 4.43 -18.00 4.91
C SER A 35 3.97 -16.59 4.56
N ILE A 36 3.75 -16.31 3.27
CA ILE A 36 3.17 -15.04 2.81
C ILE A 36 1.69 -15.01 3.15
N LEU A 37 0.95 -16.08 2.83
CA LEU A 37 -0.47 -16.20 3.12
C LEU A 37 -0.77 -16.04 4.62
N GLU A 38 0.02 -16.70 5.49
CA GLU A 38 -0.10 -16.57 6.94
C GLU A 38 0.20 -15.15 7.41
N ALA A 39 1.26 -14.53 6.87
CA ALA A 39 1.66 -13.16 7.21
C ALA A 39 0.64 -12.10 6.79
N THR A 40 -0.01 -12.29 5.64
CA THR A 40 -1.03 -11.37 5.11
C THR A 40 -2.44 -11.78 5.50
N ALA A 41 -2.58 -12.82 6.36
CA ALA A 41 -3.86 -13.43 6.74
C ALA A 41 -4.79 -13.68 5.53
N SER A 42 -4.21 -14.04 4.39
CA SER A 42 -4.91 -14.19 3.12
C SER A 42 -5.12 -15.65 2.77
N GLU A 43 -6.18 -15.92 2.02
CA GLU A 43 -6.45 -17.25 1.46
C GLU A 43 -5.85 -17.37 0.06
N PRO A 44 -5.40 -18.57 -0.35
CA PRO A 44 -4.89 -18.78 -1.69
C PRO A 44 -6.03 -18.64 -2.71
N LEU A 45 -5.81 -17.79 -3.71
CA LEU A 45 -6.73 -17.58 -4.83
C LEU A 45 -6.16 -18.19 -6.10
N THR A 46 -7.02 -18.53 -7.05
CA THR A 46 -6.62 -18.90 -8.41
C THR A 46 -6.14 -17.67 -9.17
N LEU A 47 -5.36 -17.89 -10.23
CA LEU A 47 -4.84 -16.79 -11.05
C LEU A 47 -5.97 -15.93 -11.65
N GLU A 48 -7.09 -16.53 -12.05
CA GLU A 48 -8.25 -15.82 -12.58
C GLU A 48 -8.93 -14.95 -11.51
N GLU A 49 -9.02 -15.44 -10.27
CA GLU A 49 -9.52 -14.68 -9.12
C GLU A 49 -8.60 -13.51 -8.77
N GLU A 50 -7.29 -13.67 -8.87
CA GLU A 50 -6.33 -12.56 -8.67
C GLU A 50 -6.50 -11.46 -9.72
N PHE A 51 -6.79 -11.81 -10.98
CA PHE A 51 -7.13 -10.83 -12.01
C PHE A 51 -8.42 -10.08 -11.67
N ALA A 52 -9.45 -10.79 -11.21
CA ALA A 52 -10.71 -10.16 -10.78
C ALA A 52 -10.49 -9.22 -9.59
N ASN A 53 -9.76 -9.68 -8.55
CA ASN A 53 -9.39 -8.87 -7.39
C ASN A 53 -8.58 -7.63 -7.80
N GLN A 54 -7.62 -7.77 -8.71
CA GLN A 54 -6.82 -6.65 -9.19
C GLN A 54 -7.71 -5.59 -9.86
N ALA A 55 -8.69 -6.01 -10.67
CA ALA A 55 -9.63 -5.09 -11.31
C ALA A 55 -10.49 -4.34 -10.28
N GLU A 56 -10.98 -5.02 -9.24
CA GLU A 56 -11.73 -4.40 -8.15
C GLU A 56 -10.87 -3.39 -7.38
N TRP A 57 -9.63 -3.77 -7.04
CA TRP A 57 -8.70 -2.87 -6.35
C TRP A 57 -8.34 -1.68 -7.22
N ARG A 58 -8.22 -1.88 -8.54
CA ARG A 58 -8.00 -0.80 -9.50
C ARG A 58 -9.15 0.20 -9.49
N ALA A 59 -10.38 -0.27 -9.35
CA ALA A 59 -11.58 0.57 -9.27
C ALA A 59 -11.77 1.29 -7.93
N ALA A 60 -11.25 0.75 -6.82
CA ALA A 60 -11.40 1.31 -5.47
C ALA A 60 -10.93 2.79 -5.36
N GLY A 61 -11.64 3.64 -4.62
CA GLY A 61 -11.29 5.07 -4.45
C GLY A 61 -10.46 5.37 -3.19
N ASP A 62 -10.51 4.44 -2.26
CA ASP A 62 -10.01 4.43 -0.89
C ASP A 62 -8.79 3.52 -0.71
N LYS A 63 -8.57 2.56 -1.62
CA LYS A 63 -7.40 1.68 -1.63
C LYS A 63 -6.38 2.06 -2.71
N LEU A 64 -5.11 2.15 -2.31
CA LEU A 64 -3.96 2.38 -3.17
C LEU A 64 -2.97 1.23 -3.02
N THR A 65 -2.77 0.44 -4.08
CA THR A 65 -1.76 -0.63 -4.09
C THR A 65 -0.60 -0.23 -4.99
N PHE A 66 0.61 -0.41 -4.47
CA PHE A 66 1.86 -0.24 -5.20
C PHE A 66 2.64 -1.54 -5.19
N ILE A 67 3.34 -1.82 -6.28
CA ILE A 67 4.38 -2.84 -6.31
C ILE A 67 5.70 -2.19 -5.93
N LEU A 68 6.38 -2.81 -4.97
CA LEU A 68 7.71 -2.44 -4.52
C LEU A 68 8.74 -3.09 -5.45
N CYS A 69 9.60 -2.26 -6.04
CA CYS A 69 10.65 -2.70 -6.95
C CYS A 69 12.04 -2.24 -6.48
N GLU A 70 13.07 -3.05 -6.79
CA GLU A 70 14.47 -2.67 -6.65
C GLU A 70 14.85 -1.53 -7.62
N PRO A 71 15.96 -0.80 -7.35
CA PRO A 71 16.63 0.04 -8.33
C PRO A 71 17.12 -0.85 -9.48
N GLY A 72 16.30 -0.96 -10.54
CA GLY A 72 16.44 -1.96 -11.59
C GLY A 72 15.12 -2.56 -12.07
N GLY A 73 14.00 -2.24 -11.40
CA GLY A 73 12.65 -2.59 -11.85
C GLY A 73 12.21 -4.01 -11.52
N ARG A 74 12.98 -4.76 -10.72
CA ARG A 74 12.59 -6.09 -10.26
C ARG A 74 11.58 -5.97 -9.10
N PRO A 75 10.38 -6.56 -9.21
CA PRO A 75 9.42 -6.61 -8.12
C PRO A 75 9.97 -7.38 -6.91
N MET A 76 9.69 -6.88 -5.71
CA MET A 76 10.14 -7.46 -4.43
C MET A 76 9.02 -7.72 -3.45
N GLY A 77 7.86 -7.12 -3.68
CA GLY A 77 6.71 -7.13 -2.78
C GLY A 77 5.73 -6.03 -3.16
N ASP A 78 4.83 -5.69 -2.25
CA ASP A 78 3.80 -4.70 -2.46
C ASP A 78 3.55 -3.84 -1.22
N VAL A 79 2.91 -2.70 -1.45
CA VAL A 79 2.49 -1.74 -0.45
C VAL A 79 1.03 -1.41 -0.70
N ASN A 80 0.16 -1.72 0.27
CA ASN A 80 -1.24 -1.35 0.26
C ASN A 80 -1.47 -0.18 1.21
N LEU A 81 -2.14 0.87 0.74
CA LEU A 81 -2.66 1.95 1.59
C LEU A 81 -4.18 1.90 1.58
N PHE A 82 -4.78 1.92 2.76
CA PHE A 82 -6.22 1.96 2.99
C PHE A 82 -6.57 3.31 3.62
N LEU A 83 -7.33 4.14 2.90
CA LEU A 83 -7.69 5.49 3.32
C LEU A 83 -9.15 5.51 3.80
N GLN A 84 -9.38 5.99 5.01
CA GLN A 84 -10.71 6.17 5.60
C GLN A 84 -10.87 7.58 6.17
N PRO A 85 -12.10 8.10 6.30
CA PRO A 85 -12.34 9.32 7.06
C PRO A 85 -11.84 9.15 8.49
N ALA A 86 -11.09 10.11 8.99
CA ALA A 86 -10.65 10.09 10.39
C ALA A 86 -11.86 10.19 11.32
N LEU A 87 -11.79 9.49 12.46
CA LEU A 87 -12.80 9.63 13.51
C LEU A 87 -12.76 11.07 14.07
N GLU A 88 -13.89 11.53 14.63
CA GLU A 88 -13.97 12.91 15.15
C GLU A 88 -12.89 13.19 16.20
N GLU A 89 -12.57 12.20 17.02
CA GLU A 89 -11.52 12.25 18.05
C GLU A 89 -10.10 12.34 17.45
N GLU A 90 -9.79 11.55 16.43
CA GLU A 90 -8.51 11.61 15.71
C GLU A 90 -8.35 12.94 14.98
N ALA A 91 -9.42 13.40 14.33
CA ALA A 91 -9.45 14.70 13.68
C ALA A 91 -9.34 15.84 14.70
N HIS A 92 -9.85 15.68 15.92
CA HIS A 92 -9.70 16.67 16.99
C HIS A 92 -8.26 16.71 17.51
N LEU A 93 -7.65 15.55 17.78
CA LEU A 93 -6.24 15.43 18.17
C LEU A 93 -5.30 16.04 17.13
N PHE A 94 -5.50 15.73 15.84
CA PHE A 94 -4.71 16.30 14.75
C PHE A 94 -4.78 17.83 14.70
N ARG A 95 -5.94 18.42 15.00
CA ARG A 95 -6.10 19.89 15.11
C ARG A 95 -5.36 20.46 16.31
N LEU A 96 -5.40 19.79 17.46
CA LEU A 96 -4.69 20.22 18.67
C LEU A 96 -3.16 20.16 18.51
N GLU A 97 -2.66 19.22 17.70
CA GLU A 97 -1.24 19.08 17.37
C GLU A 97 -0.75 20.10 16.31
N GLY A 98 -1.61 21.04 15.89
CA GLY A 98 -1.25 22.12 14.97
C GLY A 98 -1.42 21.76 13.49
N GLY A 99 -2.23 20.75 13.17
CA GLY A 99 -2.61 20.43 11.80
C GLY A 99 -3.38 21.59 11.15
N GLU A 100 -2.78 22.24 10.16
CA GLU A 100 -3.45 23.28 9.37
C GLU A 100 -4.53 22.66 8.47
N MET A 101 -5.75 23.19 8.52
CA MET A 101 -6.88 22.72 7.73
C MET A 101 -7.56 23.89 7.02
N SER A 102 -7.88 23.71 5.73
CA SER A 102 -8.85 24.57 5.05
C SER A 102 -10.26 24.32 5.60
N GLU A 103 -11.09 25.36 5.74
CA GLU A 103 -12.52 25.22 6.03
C GLU A 103 -13.16 24.25 5.01
N GLY A 104 -13.72 23.14 5.52
CA GLY A 104 -14.31 22.07 4.69
C GLY A 104 -13.36 20.94 4.28
N ALA A 105 -12.11 20.90 4.76
CA ALA A 105 -11.20 19.77 4.52
C ALA A 105 -11.62 18.54 5.33
N ASN A 106 -11.71 17.39 4.67
CA ASN A 106 -11.85 16.10 5.35
C ASN A 106 -10.47 15.60 5.78
N VAL A 107 -10.35 15.27 7.06
CA VAL A 107 -9.20 14.55 7.61
C VAL A 107 -9.36 13.08 7.22
N LEU A 108 -8.32 12.52 6.61
CA LEU A 108 -8.26 11.10 6.30
C LEU A 108 -7.23 10.44 7.21
N THR A 109 -7.58 9.26 7.69
CA THR A 109 -6.68 8.34 8.38
C THR A 109 -6.36 7.22 7.40
N GLY A 110 -5.08 6.94 7.22
CA GLY A 110 -4.60 5.92 6.30
C GLY A 110 -3.83 4.81 7.03
N GLU A 111 -4.15 3.56 6.76
CA GLU A 111 -3.34 2.40 7.18
C GLU A 111 -2.44 1.97 6.02
N VAL A 112 -1.20 1.60 6.32
CA VAL A 112 -0.22 1.15 5.32
C VAL A 112 0.23 -0.26 5.64
N ASP A 113 0.01 -1.20 4.74
CA ASP A 113 0.53 -2.55 4.82
C ASP A 113 1.66 -2.75 3.82
N VAL A 114 2.76 -3.37 4.27
CA VAL A 114 3.95 -3.61 3.44
C VAL A 114 4.29 -5.09 3.47
N MET A 115 4.31 -5.74 2.31
CA MET A 115 4.73 -7.13 2.17
C MET A 115 6.01 -7.20 1.32
N ILE A 116 6.95 -8.03 1.76
CA ILE A 116 8.20 -8.31 1.04
C ILE A 116 8.20 -9.80 0.68
N ALA A 117 7.97 -10.08 -0.59
CA ALA A 117 7.87 -11.42 -1.15
C ALA A 117 9.23 -12.09 -1.36
N SER A 118 10.28 -11.29 -1.62
CA SER A 118 11.61 -11.83 -1.91
C SER A 118 12.23 -12.58 -0.72
N SER A 119 12.34 -13.91 -0.83
CA SER A 119 12.95 -14.77 0.19
C SER A 119 14.45 -14.52 0.40
N THR A 120 15.16 -14.02 -0.62
CA THR A 120 16.57 -13.61 -0.53
C THR A 120 16.81 -12.38 0.32
N HIS A 121 15.75 -11.64 0.66
CA HIS A 121 15.75 -10.46 1.53
C HIS A 121 15.15 -10.74 2.92
N ARG A 122 14.66 -11.96 3.17
CA ARG A 122 14.24 -12.40 4.51
C ARG A 122 15.44 -12.91 5.30
N GLY A 123 15.61 -12.42 6.52
CA GLY A 123 16.59 -12.98 7.47
C GLY A 123 18.07 -12.69 7.21
N LYS A 124 18.43 -11.84 6.23
CA LYS A 124 19.82 -11.35 6.11
C LYS A 124 20.00 -10.14 7.02
N GLY A 125 20.75 -10.35 8.10
CA GLY A 125 21.12 -9.38 9.14
C GLY A 125 21.89 -8.15 8.63
N THR A 126 21.25 -7.36 7.77
CA THR A 126 21.39 -5.90 7.74
C THR A 126 20.23 -5.34 8.53
N ARG A 127 20.52 -4.44 9.46
CA ARG A 127 19.62 -3.83 10.44
C ARG A 127 18.55 -2.91 9.80
N CYS A 128 17.80 -3.39 8.81
CA CYS A 128 16.98 -2.56 7.91
C CYS A 128 15.66 -3.20 7.44
N TRP A 129 15.47 -4.52 7.51
CA TRP A 129 14.21 -5.14 7.06
C TRP A 129 13.82 -6.31 7.97
N THR A 130 13.53 -5.97 9.22
CA THR A 130 12.71 -6.83 10.09
C THR A 130 11.35 -6.18 10.11
N SER A 131 10.43 -6.67 9.28
CA SER A 131 9.02 -6.86 9.64
C SER A 131 8.22 -7.38 8.45
N ILE A 132 7.34 -8.31 8.83
CA ILE A 132 6.39 -9.09 8.06
C ILE A 132 5.06 -8.32 8.18
N VAL A 133 4.86 -7.25 7.40
CA VAL A 133 3.78 -6.26 7.59
C VAL A 133 4.04 -5.29 8.76
N THR A 134 4.05 -3.99 8.46
CA THR A 134 4.03 -2.92 9.45
C THR A 134 2.84 -2.02 9.16
N SER A 135 1.72 -2.23 9.85
CA SER A 135 0.58 -1.32 9.82
C SER A 135 0.94 -0.04 10.57
N THR A 136 1.10 1.07 9.85
CA THR A 136 1.29 2.40 10.46
C THR A 136 0.15 3.30 10.03
N THR A 137 -0.63 3.75 11.01
CA THR A 137 -1.73 4.68 10.80
C THR A 137 -1.18 6.11 10.72
N THR A 138 -1.43 6.80 9.61
CA THR A 138 -1.03 8.21 9.43
C THR A 138 -2.23 9.07 9.01
N THR A 139 -2.39 10.20 9.68
CA THR A 139 -3.47 11.15 9.43
C THR A 139 -2.99 12.26 8.49
N ALA A 140 -3.74 12.52 7.40
CA ALA A 140 -3.41 13.54 6.42
C ALA A 140 -4.67 14.29 5.94
N THR A 141 -4.50 15.54 5.50
CA THR A 141 -5.60 16.36 4.98
C THR A 141 -5.73 16.21 3.47
N LYS A 142 -6.94 15.94 2.96
CA LYS A 142 -7.19 15.99 1.51
C LYS A 142 -7.58 17.40 1.10
N SER A 143 -6.68 18.09 0.39
CA SER A 143 -6.98 19.36 -0.28
C SER A 143 -7.95 19.11 -1.44
N THR A 144 -9.21 19.45 -1.27
CA THR A 144 -10.18 19.53 -2.38
C THR A 144 -9.90 20.80 -3.19
N GLY A 145 -8.99 20.68 -4.15
CA GLY A 145 -8.79 21.71 -5.16
C GLY A 145 -10.08 21.91 -5.95
N LYS A 146 -10.74 23.06 -5.75
CA LYS A 146 -11.79 23.55 -6.64
C LYS A 146 -11.12 23.93 -7.97
N GLY A 147 -11.37 23.13 -9.01
CA GLY A 147 -11.25 23.53 -10.41
C GLY A 147 -12.57 24.08 -10.91
#